data_AF-Q2KYC0-F1
#
_entry.id   AF-Q2KYC0-F1
#
_cell.length_a   1.000
_cell.length_b   1.000
_cell.length_c   1.000
_cell.angle_alpha   90.00
_cell.angle_beta   90.00
_cell.angle_gamma   90.00
#
_symmetry.space_group_name_H-M   'P 1'
#
loop_
_entity.id
_entity.type
_entity.pdbx_description
1 polymer ?
#
loop_
_entity_poly.entity_id
_entity_poly.type
_entity_poly.pdbx_seq_one_letter_code
_entity_poly.pdbx_strand_id
1 'polypeptide(L)'
;MSADKWDFRVEQPSGSDGNWSISYLLVSPGQAGQRIEVQERFPSAQNAIDEATRLAQIQIASLNGEPPELHAPNLEQAPFDQHSRF
;
A
#
# COMPACT_ATOMS: atom_id res chain seq x y z
N MET A 1 1.88 -17.83 16.56
CA MET A 1 0.64 -17.44 15.86
C MET A 1 0.95 -17.53 14.38
N SER A 2 0.62 -18.66 13.77
CA SER A 2 0.74 -18.87 12.32
C SER A 2 -0.37 -18.05 11.68
N ALA A 3 -0.06 -17.15 10.76
CA ALA A 3 -1.10 -16.59 9.91
C ALA A 3 -1.66 -17.74 9.07
N ASP A 4 -2.97 -18.00 9.15
CA ASP A 4 -3.68 -18.98 8.29
C ASP A 4 -4.20 -18.34 6.99
N LYS A 5 -3.99 -17.02 6.84
CA LYS A 5 -4.41 -16.20 5.71
C LYS A 5 -3.23 -15.45 5.11
N TRP A 6 -3.34 -15.07 3.84
CA TRP A 6 -2.41 -14.15 3.20
C TRP A 6 -2.51 -12.77 3.84
N ASP A 7 -1.35 -12.18 4.07
CA ASP A 7 -1.19 -10.82 4.60
C ASP A 7 -0.29 -10.01 3.67
N PHE A 8 -0.13 -8.72 3.93
CA PHE A 8 0.77 -7.86 3.17
C PHE A 8 1.54 -6.88 4.05
N ARG A 9 2.66 -6.40 3.53
CA ARG A 9 3.45 -5.34 4.13
C ARG A 9 3.93 -4.38 3.05
N VAL A 10 3.49 -3.13 3.15
CA VAL A 10 3.99 -2.05 2.28
C VAL A 10 5.42 -1.72 2.68
N GLU A 11 6.31 -1.63 1.70
CA GLU A 11 7.70 -1.20 1.93
C GLU A 11 7.81 0.32 1.91
N GLN A 12 8.93 0.83 2.41
CA GLN A 12 9.18 2.26 2.41
C GLN A 12 9.29 2.77 0.96
N PRO A 13 8.53 3.81 0.56
CA PRO A 13 8.64 4.38 -0.77
C PRO A 13 10.02 5.02 -0.97
N SER A 14 10.56 4.86 -2.17
CA SER A 14 11.82 5.45 -2.61
C SER A 14 11.57 6.51 -3.66
N GLY A 15 12.09 7.72 -3.45
CA GLY A 15 11.96 8.84 -4.37
C GLY A 15 13.28 9.18 -5.05
N SER A 16 13.25 9.37 -6.38
CA SER A 16 14.34 9.98 -7.16
C SER A 16 13.76 10.97 -8.16
N ASP A 17 14.39 12.13 -8.32
CA ASP A 17 14.02 13.12 -9.35
C ASP A 17 12.55 13.55 -9.33
N GLY A 18 11.98 13.72 -8.12
CA GLY A 18 10.58 14.12 -7.93
C GLY A 18 9.56 13.01 -8.24
N ASN A 19 10.01 11.80 -8.53
CA ASN A 19 9.18 10.63 -8.75
C ASN A 19 9.36 9.62 -7.62
N TRP A 20 8.26 9.09 -7.10
CA TRP A 20 8.25 8.09 -6.05
C TRP A 20 7.86 6.73 -6.61
N SER A 21 8.61 5.70 -6.23
CA SER A 21 8.29 4.31 -6.47
C SER A 21 8.10 3.61 -5.14
N ILE A 22 7.39 2.48 -5.17
CA ILE A 22 7.11 1.70 -3.97
C ILE A 22 6.96 0.24 -4.33
N SER A 23 7.16 -0.62 -3.34
CA SER A 23 6.93 -2.05 -3.42
C SER A 23 6.11 -2.48 -2.22
N TYR A 24 5.42 -3.61 -2.33
CA TYR A 24 4.80 -4.28 -1.20
C TYR A 24 5.12 -5.76 -1.22
N LEU A 25 5.15 -6.37 -0.05
CA LEU A 25 5.39 -7.79 0.14
C LEU A 25 4.07 -8.46 0.48
N LEU A 26 3.69 -9.48 -0.29
CA LEU A 26 2.66 -10.43 0.14
C LEU A 26 3.30 -11.50 1.01
N VAL A 27 2.71 -11.76 2.16
CA VAL A 27 3.19 -12.75 3.11
C VAL A 27 2.22 -13.92 3.09
N SER A 28 2.70 -15.09 2.66
CA SER A 28 1.89 -16.30 2.67
C SER A 28 1.75 -16.89 4.08
N PRO A 29 0.67 -17.64 4.33
CA PRO A 29 0.52 -18.47 5.53
C PRO A 29 1.54 -19.62 5.50
N GLY A 30 2.79 -19.32 5.85
CA GLY A 30 3.96 -20.18 5.63
C GLY A 30 5.30 -19.44 5.51
N GLN A 31 5.32 -18.11 5.66
CA GLN A 31 6.49 -17.22 5.64
C GLN A 31 7.18 -17.03 4.28
N ALA A 32 6.65 -17.59 3.19
CA ALA A 32 7.13 -17.23 1.86
C ALA A 32 6.60 -15.83 1.50
N GLY A 33 7.51 -14.87 1.37
CA GLY A 33 7.19 -13.51 0.97
C GLY A 33 7.33 -13.33 -0.54
N GLN A 34 6.32 -12.78 -1.21
CA GLN A 34 6.42 -12.35 -2.60
C GLN A 34 6.47 -10.83 -2.66
N ARG A 35 7.60 -10.27 -3.12
CA ARG A 35 7.74 -8.84 -3.35
C ARG A 35 7.10 -8.47 -4.69
N ILE A 36 6.30 -7.42 -4.66
CA ILE A 36 5.64 -6.85 -5.83
C ILE A 36 6.04 -5.39 -5.93
N GLU A 37 6.66 -5.04 -7.05
CA GLU A 37 7.02 -3.67 -7.36
C GLU A 37 5.85 -2.97 -8.07
N VAL A 38 5.47 -1.80 -7.56
CA VAL A 38 4.49 -0.95 -8.21
C VAL A 38 5.23 -0.21 -9.32
N GLN A 39 4.98 -0.58 -10.58
CA GLN A 39 5.64 -0.02 -11.75
C GLN A 39 5.24 1.44 -12.05
N GLU A 40 4.33 2.00 -11.29
CA GLU A 40 3.87 3.37 -11.42
C GLU A 40 4.77 4.34 -10.65
N ARG A 41 4.96 5.53 -11.22
CA ARG A 41 5.71 6.62 -10.61
C ARG A 41 4.74 7.65 -10.07
N PHE A 42 4.87 7.96 -8.79
CA PHE A 42 3.95 8.85 -8.10
C PHE A 42 4.59 10.22 -7.86
N PRO A 43 3.79 11.30 -7.89
CA PRO A 43 4.28 12.65 -7.59
C PRO A 43 4.57 12.86 -6.09
N SER A 44 4.13 11.95 -5.22
CA SER A 44 4.35 12.01 -3.77
C SER A 44 4.53 10.61 -3.18
N ALA A 45 5.25 10.53 -2.06
CA ALA A 45 5.39 9.30 -1.28
C ALA A 45 4.04 8.76 -0.79
N GLN A 46 3.13 9.66 -0.40
CA GLN A 46 1.80 9.30 0.09
C GLN A 46 0.98 8.61 -0.99
N ASN A 47 0.95 9.17 -2.22
CA ASN A 47 0.22 8.55 -3.32
C ASN A 47 0.77 7.15 -3.65
N ALA A 48 2.09 6.98 -3.53
CA ALA A 48 2.71 5.66 -3.70
C ALA A 48 2.23 4.68 -2.61
N ILE A 49 2.25 5.10 -1.34
CA ILE A 49 1.77 4.29 -0.21
C ILE A 49 0.30 3.91 -0.38
N ASP A 50 -0.55 4.87 -0.74
CA ASP A 50 -1.98 4.65 -0.92
C ASP A 50 -2.24 3.63 -2.03
N GLU A 51 -1.58 3.77 -3.18
CA GLU A 51 -1.75 2.85 -4.31
C GLU A 51 -1.18 1.46 -4.01
N ALA A 52 0.00 1.36 -3.39
CA ALA A 52 0.56 0.08 -2.97
C ALA A 52 -0.36 -0.64 -1.96
N THR A 53 -0.92 0.10 -1.01
CA THR A 53 -1.85 -0.42 -0.01
C THR A 53 -3.12 -0.94 -0.68
N ARG A 54 -3.70 -0.14 -1.58
CA ARG A 54 -4.89 -0.50 -2.36
C ARG A 54 -4.65 -1.76 -3.18
N LEU A 55 -3.54 -1.84 -3.93
CA LEU A 55 -3.20 -3.01 -4.74
C LEU A 55 -2.99 -4.26 -3.88
N ALA A 56 -2.28 -4.12 -2.76
CA ALA A 56 -2.06 -5.21 -1.83
C ALA A 56 -3.36 -5.73 -1.22
N GLN A 57 -4.27 -4.84 -0.81
CA GLN A 57 -5.60 -5.20 -0.29
C GLN A 57 -6.45 -5.95 -1.31
N ILE A 58 -6.43 -5.53 -2.58
CA ILE A 58 -7.11 -6.26 -3.66
C ILE A 58 -6.55 -7.67 -3.80
N GLN A 59 -5.23 -7.79 -3.73
CA GLN A 59 -4.55 -9.05 -3.97
C GLN A 59 -4.71 -10.04 -2.81
N ILE A 60 -4.55 -9.60 -1.55
CA ILE A 60 -4.80 -10.48 -0.40
C ILE A 60 -6.25 -10.93 -0.35
N ALA A 61 -7.21 -10.07 -0.70
CA ALA A 61 -8.62 -10.40 -0.70
C ALA A 61 -8.92 -11.46 -1.76
N SER A 62 -8.36 -11.29 -2.96
CA SER A 62 -8.42 -12.32 -4.00
C SER A 62 -7.77 -13.64 -3.57
N LEU A 63 -6.67 -13.61 -2.81
CA LEU A 63 -5.96 -14.81 -2.34
C LEU A 63 -6.69 -15.49 -1.17
N ASN A 64 -7.36 -14.72 -0.33
CA ASN A 64 -8.14 -15.22 0.82
C ASN A 64 -9.59 -15.58 0.46
N GLY A 65 -10.03 -15.26 -0.77
CA GLY A 65 -11.42 -15.49 -1.20
C GLY A 65 -12.43 -14.53 -0.55
N GLU A 66 -11.96 -13.38 -0.06
CA GLU A 66 -12.76 -12.36 0.61
C GLU A 66 -12.93 -11.13 -0.29
N PRO A 67 -13.99 -10.32 -0.14
CA PRO A 67 -14.08 -9.04 -0.84
C PRO A 67 -12.98 -8.09 -0.33
N PRO A 68 -12.36 -7.30 -1.21
CA PRO A 68 -11.31 -6.37 -0.79
C PRO A 68 -11.91 -5.27 0.07
N GLU A 69 -11.37 -5.12 1.28
CA GLU A 69 -11.65 -3.99 2.17
C GLU A 69 -10.92 -2.75 1.65
N LEU A 70 -11.39 -2.23 0.51
CA LEU A 70 -10.98 -0.95 -0.04
C LEU A 70 -11.55 0.15 0.85
N HIS A 71 -10.91 0.38 1.99
CA HIS A 71 -11.15 1.59 2.75
C HIS A 71 -10.69 2.76 1.88
N ALA A 72 -11.65 3.60 1.46
CA ALA A 72 -11.33 4.90 0.88
C ALA A 72 -10.35 5.59 1.84
N PRO A 73 -9.31 6.29 1.34
CA PRO A 73 -8.37 6.99 2.20
C PRO A 73 -9.19 7.86 3.15
N ASN A 74 -9.17 7.52 4.43
CA ASN A 74 -9.82 8.34 5.44
C ASN A 74 -9.13 9.70 5.32
N LEU A 75 -9.89 10.71 4.89
CA LEU A 75 -9.47 12.11 4.79
C LEU A 75 -8.90 12.67 6.11
N GLU A 76 -8.97 11.89 7.20
CA GLU A 76 -8.43 12.19 8.52
C GLU A 76 -6.91 11.91 8.69
N GLN A 77 -6.23 11.30 7.70
CA GLN A 77 -4.77 11.10 7.76
C GLN A 77 -3.96 12.08 6.89
N ALA A 78 -4.58 13.14 6.36
CA ALA A 78 -3.84 14.28 5.85
C ALA A 78 -3.63 15.31 6.97
N PRO A 79 -2.45 15.40 7.63
CA PRO A 79 -2.13 16.53 8.47
C PRO A 79 -1.66 17.70 7.58
N PHE A 80 -2.49 18.11 6.63
CA PHE A 80 -2.33 19.40 5.97
C PHE A 80 -3.71 19.99 5.78
N ASP A 81 -4.12 20.73 6.81
CA ASP A 81 -5.16 21.74 6.75
C ASP A 81 -5.13 22.44 5.38
N GLN A 82 -6.20 22.29 4.62
CA GLN A 82 -6.48 23.07 3.42
C GLN A 82 -6.85 24.53 3.75
N HIS A 83 -6.44 25.04 4.92
CA HIS A 83 -6.62 26.40 5.37
C HIS A 83 -5.37 26.93 6.07
N SER A 84 -4.40 27.40 5.30
CA SER A 84 -3.55 28.50 5.75
C SER A 84 -3.19 29.38 4.56
N ARG A 85 -4.12 30.30 4.27
CA ARG A 85 -3.76 31.60 3.72
C ARG A 85 -3.24 32.43 4.89
N PHE A 86 -1.93 32.54 5.04
CA PHE A 86 -1.28 33.68 5.70
C PHE A 86 0.02 33.99 4.97
#